data_AF-A0A7J7ZWM8-F1
#
_entry.id   AF-A0A7J7ZWM8-F1
#
_cell.length_a   1.000
_cell.length_b   1.000
_cell.length_c   1.000
_cell.angle_alpha   90.00
_cell.angle_beta   90.00
_cell.angle_gamma   90.00
#
_symmetry.space_group_name_H-M   'P 1'
#
loop_
_entity.id
_entity.type
_entity.pdbx_description
1 polymer ?
#
loop_
_entity_poly.entity_id
_entity_poly.type
_entity_poly.pdbx_seq_one_letter_code
_entity_poly.pdbx_strand_id
1 'polypeptide(L)'
;MGHVRNKIVKKAAKVITKKYYMHLGNNFHTNKHREEEEEEEEEEEEEEEEEEEEEEEEEEEEEEEEEEEEEEEEEEEEEEEEKEKEEKEKEKEKKEKEEKEKEKEKEKEKEKEKEKEKEKEKEKEKEKEKEKEKEKEKEKEKKEKEKEKEERRSSSKTRYQAMSHLMKWIQRGPMRGISVMLQDEERERRDSFVPDVPALDQKIIEVDPDTKEILKLLDFGSLSNLQVTQPTVGINFKTLHGAI
;
A
#
# COMPACT_ATOMS: atom_id res chain seq x y z
N MET A 1 -39.09 -2.81 -7.99
CA MET A 1 -38.03 -2.19 -7.16
C MET A 1 -36.86 -1.81 -8.07
N GLY A 2 -36.38 -0.57 -7.99
CA GLY A 2 -35.30 -0.09 -8.87
C GLY A 2 -33.98 -0.79 -8.55
N HIS A 3 -33.29 -1.30 -9.57
CA HIS A 3 -31.95 -1.87 -9.43
C HIS A 3 -30.91 -0.75 -9.31
N VAL A 4 -30.84 -0.12 -8.13
CA VAL A 4 -29.86 0.93 -7.84
C VAL A 4 -28.59 0.31 -7.26
N ARG A 5 -27.47 0.49 -7.96
CA ARG A 5 -26.15 0.00 -7.52
C ARG A 5 -25.63 0.78 -6.30
N ASN A 6 -25.10 0.06 -5.31
CA ASN A 6 -24.51 0.63 -4.10
C ASN A 6 -23.17 1.35 -4.37
N LYS A 7 -22.72 2.20 -3.44
CA LYS A 7 -21.47 2.98 -3.52
C LYS A 7 -20.23 2.09 -3.64
N ILE A 8 -20.22 0.94 -2.97
CA ILE A 8 -19.09 -0.02 -2.97
C ILE A 8 -18.91 -0.58 -4.39
N VAL A 9 -19.97 -1.15 -4.97
CA VAL A 9 -19.99 -1.65 -6.36
C VAL A 9 -19.58 -0.58 -7.37
N LYS A 10 -20.05 0.65 -7.20
CA LYS A 10 -19.68 1.78 -8.08
C LYS A 10 -18.21 2.17 -7.92
N LYS A 11 -17.64 2.09 -6.71
CA LYS A 11 -16.24 2.41 -6.45
C LYS A 11 -15.34 1.33 -7.05
N ALA A 12 -15.61 0.06 -6.75
CA ALA A 12 -14.89 -1.09 -7.29
C ALA A 12 -14.88 -1.09 -8.83
N ALA A 13 -16.07 -0.99 -9.45
CA ALA A 13 -16.18 -0.97 -10.91
C ALA A 13 -15.38 0.18 -11.58
N LYS A 14 -15.24 1.33 -10.91
CA LYS A 14 -14.42 2.44 -11.42
C LYS A 14 -12.93 2.15 -11.35
N VAL A 15 -12.47 1.55 -10.26
CA VAL A 15 -11.06 1.17 -10.07
C VAL A 15 -10.65 0.17 -11.15
N ILE A 16 -11.45 -0.89 -11.31
CA ILE A 16 -11.21 -1.95 -12.30
C ILE A 16 -11.26 -1.39 -13.72
N THR A 17 -12.26 -0.55 -14.05
CA THR A 17 -12.35 0.07 -15.39
C THR A 17 -11.16 0.99 -15.69
N LYS A 18 -10.56 1.61 -14.66
CA LYS A 18 -9.37 2.46 -14.83
C LYS A 18 -8.11 1.62 -15.07
N LYS A 19 -7.88 0.57 -14.25
CA LYS A 19 -6.70 -0.30 -14.33
C LYS A 19 -6.70 -1.08 -15.66
N TYR A 20 -7.83 -1.69 -16.01
CA TYR A 20 -7.92 -2.67 -17.10
C TYR A 20 -8.62 -2.16 -18.36
N TYR A 21 -8.64 -0.84 -18.60
CA TYR A 21 -9.38 -0.26 -19.74
C TYR A 21 -9.04 -0.89 -21.09
N MET A 22 -7.75 -1.20 -21.34
CA MET A 22 -7.27 -1.74 -22.62
C MET A 22 -7.86 -3.11 -22.95
N HIS A 23 -8.17 -3.89 -21.93
CA HIS A 23 -8.59 -5.27 -22.05
C HIS A 23 -10.11 -5.42 -21.80
N LEU A 24 -10.77 -4.42 -21.21
CA LEU A 24 -12.22 -4.43 -21.01
C LEU A 24 -12.99 -4.13 -22.31
N GLY A 25 -14.11 -4.82 -22.50
CA GLY A 25 -15.02 -4.63 -23.63
C GLY A 25 -16.40 -4.12 -23.23
N ASN A 26 -17.30 -4.04 -24.23
CA ASN A 26 -18.71 -3.68 -24.01
C ASN A 26 -19.59 -4.87 -23.57
N ASN A 27 -19.06 -6.09 -23.67
CA ASN A 27 -19.79 -7.32 -23.42
C ASN A 27 -19.65 -7.74 -21.95
N PHE A 28 -20.77 -8.12 -21.35
CA PHE A 28 -20.85 -8.55 -19.96
C PHE A 28 -20.07 -9.85 -19.72
N HIS A 29 -20.23 -10.84 -20.60
CA HIS A 29 -19.66 -12.17 -20.39
C HIS A 29 -18.14 -12.19 -20.52
N THR A 30 -17.59 -11.39 -21.44
CA THR A 30 -16.14 -11.25 -21.60
C THR A 30 -15.51 -10.54 -20.41
N ASN A 31 -16.16 -9.47 -19.92
CA ASN A 31 -15.65 -8.73 -18.77
C ASN A 31 -15.77 -9.53 -17.47
N LYS A 32 -16.75 -10.45 -17.38
CA LYS A 32 -16.87 -11.38 -16.27
C LYS A 32 -15.71 -12.37 -16.23
N HIS A 33 -15.48 -13.09 -17.34
CA HIS A 33 -14.39 -14.07 -17.40
C HIS A 33 -13.04 -13.41 -17.16
N ARG A 34 -12.82 -12.23 -17.74
CA ARG A 34 -11.52 -11.57 -17.65
C ARG A 34 -11.23 -10.95 -16.28
N GLU A 35 -12.26 -10.47 -15.58
CA GLU A 35 -12.07 -10.06 -14.18
C GLU A 35 -11.95 -11.28 -13.26
N GLU A 36 -12.60 -12.42 -13.57
CA GLU A 36 -12.38 -13.66 -12.82
C GLU A 36 -10.95 -14.19 -13.02
N GLU A 37 -10.42 -14.14 -14.26
CA GLU A 37 -9.05 -14.51 -14.61
C GLU A 37 -8.01 -13.55 -14.00
N GLU A 38 -8.26 -12.22 -14.04
CA GLU A 38 -7.36 -11.23 -13.40
C GLU A 38 -7.48 -11.22 -11.86
N GLU A 39 -8.65 -11.54 -11.27
CA GLU A 39 -8.78 -11.74 -9.81
C GLU A 39 -8.10 -13.07 -9.40
N GLU A 40 -8.13 -14.11 -10.24
CA GLU A 40 -7.40 -15.36 -10.01
C GLU A 40 -5.87 -15.14 -10.13
N GLU A 41 -5.39 -14.39 -11.13
CA GLU A 41 -3.96 -14.03 -11.25
C GLU A 41 -3.49 -13.17 -10.07
N GLU A 42 -4.25 -12.16 -9.63
CA GLU A 42 -3.92 -11.37 -8.43
C GLU A 42 -3.94 -12.25 -7.15
N GLU A 43 -4.83 -13.24 -7.07
CA GLU A 43 -4.87 -14.19 -5.95
C GLU A 43 -3.69 -15.17 -5.97
N GLU A 44 -3.24 -15.61 -7.15
CA GLU A 44 -2.04 -16.44 -7.31
C GLU A 44 -0.77 -15.64 -6.95
N GLU A 45 -0.65 -14.38 -7.37
CA GLU A 45 0.47 -13.50 -6.97
C GLU A 45 0.50 -13.24 -5.45
N GLU A 46 -0.66 -12.99 -4.82
CA GLU A 46 -0.75 -12.81 -3.36
C GLU A 46 -0.42 -14.12 -2.60
N GLU A 47 -0.80 -15.28 -3.12
CA GLU A 47 -0.45 -16.58 -2.52
C GLU A 47 1.04 -16.90 -2.67
N GLU A 48 1.67 -16.56 -3.81
CA GLU A 48 3.12 -16.68 -4.00
C GLU A 48 3.89 -15.74 -3.04
N GLU A 49 3.46 -14.49 -2.87
CA GLU A 49 4.06 -13.56 -1.89
C GLU A 49 3.91 -14.05 -0.45
N GLU A 50 2.76 -14.62 -0.07
CA GLU A 50 2.55 -15.21 1.26
C GLU A 50 3.44 -16.45 1.49
N GLU A 51 3.62 -17.31 0.48
CA GLU A 51 4.53 -18.45 0.57
C GLU A 51 5.99 -17.99 0.73
N GLU A 52 6.42 -16.95 0.01
CA GLU A 52 7.75 -16.34 0.19
C GLU A 52 7.94 -15.76 1.60
N GLU A 53 6.96 -15.03 2.15
CA GLU A 53 7.02 -14.50 3.52
C GLU A 53 7.04 -15.62 4.58
N GLU A 54 6.31 -16.73 4.37
CA GLU A 54 6.36 -17.89 5.26
C GLU A 54 7.72 -18.59 5.23
N GLU A 55 8.34 -18.74 4.05
CA GLU A 55 9.69 -19.27 3.91
C GLU A 55 10.73 -18.38 4.61
N GLU A 56 10.62 -17.05 4.48
CA GLU A 56 11.51 -16.10 5.19
C GLU A 56 11.34 -16.17 6.72
N GLU A 57 10.10 -16.30 7.23
CA GLU A 57 9.85 -16.46 8.67
C GLU A 57 10.42 -17.78 9.22
N GLU A 58 10.32 -18.88 8.46
CA GLU A 58 10.91 -20.18 8.85
C GLU A 58 12.45 -20.10 8.87
N GLU A 59 13.07 -19.42 7.89
CA GLU A 59 14.52 -19.19 7.90
C GLU A 59 14.96 -18.34 9.12
N GLU A 60 14.22 -17.28 9.48
CA GLU A 60 14.51 -16.47 10.68
C GLU A 60 14.37 -17.27 11.98
N GLU A 61 13.38 -18.17 12.08
CA GLU A 61 13.21 -19.05 13.25
C GLU A 61 14.35 -20.08 13.36
N GLU A 62 14.79 -20.67 12.25
CA GLU A 62 15.95 -21.57 12.23
C GLU A 62 17.24 -20.85 12.65
N GLU A 63 17.43 -19.60 12.22
CA GLU A 63 18.58 -18.78 12.66
C GLU A 63 18.50 -18.45 14.17
N GLU A 64 17.33 -18.12 14.71
CA GLU A 64 17.15 -17.88 16.16
C GLU A 64 17.42 -19.15 16.99
N GLU A 65 16.98 -20.33 16.53
CA GLU A 65 17.26 -21.62 17.19
C GLU A 65 18.76 -21.94 17.18
N GLU A 66 19.46 -21.69 16.06
CA GLU A 66 20.92 -21.87 15.98
C GLU A 66 21.67 -20.92 16.94
N GLU A 67 21.24 -19.66 17.06
CA GLU A 67 21.83 -18.69 18.01
C GLU A 67 21.61 -19.12 19.48
N GLU A 68 20.41 -19.62 19.84
CA GLU A 68 20.12 -20.13 21.19
C GLU A 68 20.96 -21.37 21.52
N GLU A 69 21.15 -22.30 20.57
CA GLU A 69 22.03 -23.47 20.75
C GLU A 69 23.50 -23.05 20.96
N GLU A 70 24.01 -22.06 20.22
CA GLU A 70 25.35 -21.52 20.42
C GLU A 70 25.53 -20.88 21.80
N GLU A 71 24.54 -20.10 22.28
CA GLU A 71 24.57 -19.50 23.62
C GLU A 71 24.57 -20.56 24.74
N GLU A 72 23.78 -21.64 24.60
CA GLU A 72 23.78 -22.76 25.56
C GLU A 72 25.14 -23.47 25.62
N GLU A 73 25.80 -23.68 24.47
CA GLU A 73 27.13 -24.29 24.41
C GLU A 73 28.19 -23.40 25.08
N GLU A 74 28.15 -22.08 24.86
CA GLU A 74 29.04 -21.13 25.52
C GLU A 74 28.87 -21.13 27.05
N GLU A 75 27.62 -21.16 27.56
CA GLU A 75 27.34 -21.24 29.00
C GLU A 75 27.83 -22.56 29.62
N GLU A 76 27.73 -23.68 28.89
CA GLU A 76 28.26 -24.97 29.34
C GLU A 76 29.80 -24.95 29.43
N GLU A 77 30.49 -24.36 28.45
CA GLU A 77 31.94 -24.18 28.48
C GLU A 77 32.40 -23.27 29.64
N GLU A 78 31.70 -22.17 29.90
CA GLU A 78 31.99 -21.28 31.03
C GLU A 78 31.82 -21.98 32.39
N GLU A 79 30.76 -22.78 32.56
CA GLU A 79 30.55 -23.58 33.77
C GLU A 79 31.64 -24.64 33.97
N GLU A 80 32.11 -25.29 32.90
CA GLU A 80 33.23 -26.24 32.98
C GLU A 80 34.53 -25.55 33.37
N GLU A 81 34.83 -24.38 32.80
CA GLU A 81 35.99 -23.57 33.19
C GLU A 81 35.93 -23.13 34.67
N GLU A 82 34.76 -22.70 35.16
CA GLU A 82 34.57 -22.35 36.57
C GLU A 82 34.80 -23.55 37.48
N LYS A 83 34.25 -24.74 37.14
CA LYS A 83 34.47 -25.98 37.90
C LYS A 83 35.94 -26.35 37.94
N GLU A 84 36.67 -26.22 36.83
CA GLU A 84 38.10 -26.53 36.76
C GLU A 84 38.95 -25.53 37.58
N LYS A 85 38.57 -24.25 37.60
CA LYS A 85 39.19 -23.21 38.46
C LYS A 85 38.92 -23.49 39.93
N GLU A 86 37.70 -23.85 40.29
CA GLU A 86 37.28 -24.18 41.67
C GLU A 86 37.97 -25.46 42.15
N GLU A 87 38.13 -26.48 41.31
CA GLU A 87 38.91 -27.69 41.62
C GLU A 87 40.39 -27.37 41.87
N LYS A 88 41.01 -26.54 41.02
CA LYS A 88 42.42 -26.11 41.19
C LYS A 88 42.61 -25.27 42.47
N GLU A 89 41.60 -24.52 42.89
CA GLU A 89 41.61 -23.74 44.13
C GLU A 89 41.39 -24.65 45.36
N LYS A 90 40.43 -25.58 45.28
CA LYS A 90 40.22 -26.65 46.27
C LYS A 90 41.44 -27.55 46.40
N GLU A 91 42.17 -27.87 45.34
CA GLU A 91 43.41 -28.67 45.41
C GLU A 91 44.54 -27.92 46.16
N LYS A 92 44.57 -26.58 46.05
CA LYS A 92 45.48 -25.73 46.84
C LYS A 92 45.08 -25.66 48.32
N GLU A 93 43.79 -25.68 48.66
CA GLU A 93 43.30 -25.73 50.05
C GLU A 93 43.31 -27.14 50.68
N LYS A 94 43.06 -28.20 49.90
CA LYS A 94 42.97 -29.61 50.34
C LYS A 94 44.31 -30.20 50.76
N LYS A 95 45.42 -29.50 50.50
CA LYS A 95 46.70 -29.75 51.17
C LYS A 95 46.68 -29.49 52.69
N GLU A 96 45.59 -28.94 53.24
CA GLU A 96 45.47 -28.65 54.68
C GLU A 96 44.26 -29.28 55.41
N LYS A 97 43.22 -29.78 54.72
CA LYS A 97 42.08 -30.48 55.35
C LYS A 97 41.46 -31.50 54.40
N GLU A 98 41.72 -32.78 54.60
CA GLU A 98 41.06 -33.84 53.84
C GLU A 98 40.53 -34.92 54.79
N GLU A 99 39.21 -34.96 54.98
CA GLU A 99 38.39 -36.16 55.27
C GLU A 99 36.91 -35.84 55.65
N LYS A 100 36.22 -34.89 54.97
CA LYS A 100 34.75 -34.78 55.12
C LYS A 100 33.93 -34.07 54.02
N GLU A 101 34.51 -33.66 52.89
CA GLU A 101 33.79 -32.83 51.90
C GLU A 101 33.38 -33.51 50.59
N LYS A 102 33.92 -34.69 50.26
CA LYS A 102 33.67 -35.40 48.99
C LYS A 102 32.23 -35.93 48.77
N GLU A 103 31.33 -35.75 49.74
CA GLU A 103 29.92 -36.22 49.64
C GLU A 103 28.93 -35.08 49.34
N LYS A 104 29.24 -33.83 49.70
CA LYS A 104 28.40 -32.64 49.40
C LYS A 104 28.57 -32.11 47.98
N GLU A 105 29.68 -32.44 47.34
CA GLU A 105 30.05 -31.94 46.01
C GLU A 105 29.32 -32.71 44.89
N LYS A 106 29.22 -34.05 45.02
CA LYS A 106 28.41 -34.90 44.13
C LYS A 106 26.89 -34.69 44.25
N GLU A 107 26.42 -34.16 45.37
CA GLU A 107 25.01 -33.87 45.57
C GLU A 107 24.61 -32.55 44.88
N LYS A 108 25.48 -31.53 44.92
CA LYS A 108 25.30 -30.27 44.17
C LYS A 108 25.38 -30.43 42.66
N GLU A 109 26.26 -31.30 42.18
CA GLU A 109 26.45 -31.56 40.74
C GLU A 109 25.19 -32.21 40.12
N LYS A 110 24.59 -33.18 40.82
CA LYS A 110 23.32 -33.80 40.43
C LYS A 110 22.10 -32.88 40.57
N GLU A 111 22.18 -31.85 41.40
CA GLU A 111 21.12 -30.86 41.56
C GLU A 111 21.14 -29.86 40.40
N LYS A 112 22.33 -29.39 39.98
CA LYS A 112 22.52 -28.55 38.79
C LYS A 112 22.11 -29.26 37.48
N GLU A 113 22.50 -30.52 37.30
CA GLU A 113 22.16 -31.29 36.09
C GLU A 113 20.63 -31.47 35.92
N LYS A 114 19.91 -31.67 37.04
CA LYS A 114 18.44 -31.72 37.06
C LYS A 114 17.75 -30.37 36.89
N GLU A 115 18.45 -29.29 37.17
CA GLU A 115 17.93 -27.93 37.00
C GLU A 115 18.02 -27.54 35.52
N LYS A 116 19.18 -27.78 34.88
CA LYS A 116 19.36 -27.63 33.42
C LYS A 116 18.39 -28.48 32.59
N GLU A 117 18.19 -29.75 32.95
CA GLU A 117 17.24 -30.63 32.23
C GLU A 117 15.78 -30.13 32.32
N LYS A 118 15.40 -29.51 33.44
CA LYS A 118 14.07 -28.90 33.63
C LYS A 118 13.91 -27.54 32.95
N GLU A 119 15.01 -26.85 32.68
CA GLU A 119 15.01 -25.58 31.98
C GLU A 119 14.82 -25.83 30.48
N LYS A 120 15.62 -26.73 29.88
CA LYS A 120 15.45 -27.19 28.49
C LYS A 120 14.05 -27.80 28.20
N GLU A 121 13.45 -28.50 29.18
CA GLU A 121 12.08 -29.04 29.02
C GLU A 121 11.02 -27.93 29.01
N LYS A 122 11.24 -26.81 29.74
CA LYS A 122 10.33 -25.65 29.74
C LYS A 122 10.52 -24.76 28.52
N GLU A 123 11.75 -24.64 27.99
CA GLU A 123 12.05 -23.97 26.71
C GLU A 123 11.20 -24.58 25.60
N LYS A 124 11.32 -25.91 25.42
CA LYS A 124 10.62 -26.70 24.39
C LYS A 124 9.10 -26.73 24.56
N GLU A 125 8.61 -26.50 25.77
CA GLU A 125 7.17 -26.38 26.02
C GLU A 125 6.64 -25.01 25.62
N LYS A 126 7.40 -23.92 25.87
CA LYS A 126 7.04 -22.56 25.45
C LYS A 126 7.12 -22.38 23.94
N GLU A 127 8.14 -22.91 23.31
CA GLU A 127 8.35 -22.89 21.85
C GLU A 127 7.16 -23.55 21.12
N LYS A 128 6.77 -24.75 21.53
CA LYS A 128 5.56 -25.44 21.02
C LYS A 128 4.24 -24.72 21.32
N GLU A 129 4.22 -23.86 22.33
CA GLU A 129 3.05 -23.03 22.63
C GLU A 129 2.99 -21.80 21.70
N LYS A 130 4.13 -21.15 21.44
CA LYS A 130 4.27 -20.06 20.46
C LYS A 130 3.93 -20.52 19.03
N GLU A 131 4.47 -21.65 18.58
CA GLU A 131 4.22 -22.24 17.26
C GLU A 131 2.70 -22.46 17.02
N LYS A 132 2.02 -23.04 18.03
CA LYS A 132 0.55 -23.26 18.00
C LYS A 132 -0.27 -21.98 18.10
N GLU A 133 0.29 -20.88 18.60
CA GLU A 133 -0.37 -19.59 18.62
C GLU A 133 -0.25 -18.90 17.26
N LYS A 134 0.96 -18.92 16.65
CA LYS A 134 1.21 -18.47 15.27
C LYS A 134 0.32 -19.21 14.26
N GLU A 135 0.27 -20.56 14.30
CA GLU A 135 -0.57 -21.36 13.38
C GLU A 135 -2.07 -20.99 13.46
N LYS A 136 -2.57 -20.70 14.68
CA LYS A 136 -3.97 -20.28 14.88
C LYS A 136 -4.23 -18.85 14.42
N GLU A 137 -3.23 -17.98 14.43
CA GLU A 137 -3.34 -16.62 13.93
C GLU A 137 -3.38 -16.65 12.40
N LYS A 138 -2.47 -17.40 11.75
CA LYS A 138 -2.46 -17.67 10.31
C LYS A 138 -3.79 -18.27 9.83
N GLU A 139 -4.35 -19.27 10.53
CA GLU A 139 -5.65 -19.87 10.18
C GLU A 139 -6.82 -18.85 10.27
N LYS A 140 -6.80 -17.95 11.27
CA LYS A 140 -7.85 -16.93 11.43
C LYS A 140 -7.78 -15.88 10.33
N GLU A 141 -6.57 -15.43 9.99
CA GLU A 141 -6.36 -14.45 8.94
C GLU A 141 -6.80 -15.01 7.58
N LYS A 142 -6.39 -16.23 7.25
CA LYS A 142 -6.79 -16.93 6.02
C LYS A 142 -8.31 -17.03 5.90
N LYS A 143 -9.01 -17.32 7.00
CA LYS A 143 -10.48 -17.39 7.05
C LYS A 143 -11.16 -16.03 6.92
N GLU A 144 -10.55 -14.96 7.41
CA GLU A 144 -11.06 -13.59 7.25
C GLU A 144 -10.88 -13.11 5.80
N LYS A 145 -9.72 -13.36 5.20
CA LYS A 145 -9.45 -13.13 3.76
C LYS A 145 -10.42 -13.90 2.88
N GLU A 146 -10.66 -15.19 3.13
CA GLU A 146 -11.61 -16.02 2.35
C GLU A 146 -13.04 -15.46 2.40
N LYS A 147 -13.45 -14.94 3.56
CA LYS A 147 -14.78 -14.36 3.75
C LYS A 147 -14.93 -13.00 3.04
N GLU A 148 -13.88 -12.18 3.02
CA GLU A 148 -13.87 -10.97 2.19
C GLU A 148 -13.92 -11.32 0.69
N LYS A 149 -13.16 -12.33 0.26
CA LYS A 149 -13.19 -12.87 -1.11
C LYS A 149 -14.61 -13.36 -1.48
N GLU A 150 -15.30 -14.09 -0.60
CA GLU A 150 -16.68 -14.53 -0.84
C GLU A 150 -17.67 -13.34 -0.95
N GLU A 151 -17.51 -12.32 -0.11
CA GLU A 151 -18.33 -11.11 -0.17
C GLU A 151 -18.10 -10.33 -1.50
N ARG A 152 -16.84 -10.28 -1.97
CA ARG A 152 -16.48 -9.74 -3.30
C ARG A 152 -17.15 -10.53 -4.42
N ARG A 153 -17.10 -11.87 -4.38
CA ARG A 153 -17.73 -12.79 -5.35
C ARG A 153 -19.26 -12.68 -5.38
N SER A 154 -19.91 -12.45 -4.22
CA SER A 154 -21.36 -12.28 -4.12
C SER A 154 -21.88 -11.02 -4.85
N SER A 155 -21.02 -10.01 -5.04
CA SER A 155 -21.36 -8.73 -5.68
C SER A 155 -21.08 -8.70 -7.18
N SER A 156 -20.43 -9.74 -7.71
CA SER A 156 -19.79 -9.76 -9.01
C SER A 156 -20.74 -9.49 -10.18
N LYS A 157 -21.96 -10.06 -10.18
CA LYS A 157 -22.94 -9.81 -11.25
C LYS A 157 -23.32 -8.33 -11.41
N THR A 158 -23.41 -7.61 -10.29
CA THR A 158 -23.78 -6.19 -10.28
C THR A 158 -22.60 -5.30 -10.66
N ARG A 159 -21.38 -5.77 -10.34
CA ARG A 159 -20.10 -5.15 -10.67
C ARG A 159 -19.77 -5.23 -12.16
N TYR A 160 -19.87 -6.40 -12.78
CA TYR A 160 -19.68 -6.56 -14.23
C TYR A 160 -20.72 -5.77 -15.05
N GLN A 161 -21.97 -5.72 -14.58
CA GLN A 161 -23.00 -4.86 -15.17
C GLN A 161 -22.65 -3.37 -15.04
N ALA A 162 -21.97 -2.99 -13.96
CA ALA A 162 -21.48 -1.63 -13.79
C ALA A 162 -20.36 -1.30 -14.75
N MET A 163 -19.38 -2.19 -14.89
CA MET A 163 -18.22 -2.02 -15.78
C MET A 163 -18.63 -1.93 -17.25
N SER A 164 -19.50 -2.83 -17.71
CA SER A 164 -20.03 -2.77 -19.08
C SER A 164 -20.82 -1.49 -19.37
N HIS A 165 -21.50 -0.92 -18.38
CA HIS A 165 -22.12 0.41 -18.50
C HIS A 165 -21.10 1.54 -18.54
N LEU A 166 -20.03 1.46 -17.73
CA LEU A 166 -18.95 2.44 -17.72
C LEU A 166 -18.21 2.46 -19.06
N MET A 167 -17.91 1.29 -19.63
CA MET A 167 -17.22 1.19 -20.93
C MET A 167 -18.02 1.85 -22.06
N LYS A 168 -19.34 1.65 -22.09
CA LYS A 168 -20.24 2.31 -23.05
C LYS A 168 -20.26 3.83 -22.92
N TRP A 169 -20.09 4.36 -21.70
CA TRP A 169 -20.04 5.81 -21.49
C TRP A 169 -18.68 6.40 -21.86
N ILE A 170 -17.58 5.72 -21.54
CA ILE A 170 -16.22 6.15 -21.90
C ILE A 170 -16.06 6.24 -23.42
N GLN A 171 -16.59 5.28 -24.18
CA GLN A 171 -16.58 5.34 -25.65
C GLN A 171 -17.36 6.53 -26.23
N ARG A 172 -18.31 7.08 -25.47
CA ARG A 172 -19.16 8.20 -25.90
C ARG A 172 -18.61 9.56 -25.49
N GLY A 173 -17.70 9.60 -24.53
CA GLY A 173 -17.03 10.82 -24.08
C GLY A 173 -16.36 10.70 -22.71
N PRO A 174 -15.69 11.77 -22.26
CA PRO A 174 -15.00 11.80 -20.97
C PRO A 174 -16.00 11.67 -19.82
N MET A 175 -15.71 10.77 -18.89
CA MET A 175 -16.60 10.45 -17.78
C MET A 175 -16.06 11.05 -16.48
N ARG A 176 -16.92 11.77 -15.73
CA ARG A 176 -16.49 12.44 -14.49
C ARG A 176 -16.00 11.44 -13.44
N GLY A 177 -14.73 11.59 -13.05
CA GLY A 177 -14.09 10.76 -12.01
C GLY A 177 -13.65 9.37 -12.50
N ILE A 178 -13.43 9.21 -13.81
CA ILE A 178 -12.66 8.11 -14.41
C ILE A 178 -11.78 8.75 -15.47
N SER A 179 -10.48 8.90 -15.18
CA SER A 179 -9.47 9.22 -16.20
C SER A 179 -8.88 7.93 -16.68
N VAL A 180 -9.15 7.60 -17.94
CA VAL A 180 -8.40 6.59 -18.67
C VAL A 180 -7.17 7.28 -19.25
N MET A 181 -6.02 6.62 -19.28
CA MET A 181 -4.77 7.19 -19.80
C MET A 181 -4.94 7.86 -21.17
N LEU A 182 -5.75 7.26 -22.05
CA LEU A 182 -6.09 7.83 -23.37
C LEU A 182 -6.77 9.22 -23.30
N GLN A 183 -7.61 9.46 -22.28
CA GLN A 183 -8.26 10.76 -22.07
C GLN A 183 -7.30 11.79 -21.50
N ASP A 184 -6.34 11.36 -20.67
CA ASP A 184 -5.32 12.24 -20.11
C ASP A 184 -4.36 12.70 -21.21
N GLU A 185 -3.93 11.80 -22.11
CA GLU A 185 -3.08 12.15 -23.26
C GLU A 185 -3.79 13.08 -24.26
N GLU A 186 -5.10 12.87 -24.50
CA GLU A 186 -5.89 13.77 -25.35
C GLU A 186 -6.08 15.15 -24.70
N ARG A 187 -6.28 15.20 -23.38
CA ARG A 187 -6.33 16.46 -22.63
C ARG A 187 -4.99 17.18 -22.71
N GLU A 188 -3.88 16.47 -22.53
CA GLU A 188 -2.54 17.05 -22.60
C GLU A 188 -2.22 17.61 -23.99
N ARG A 189 -2.63 16.92 -25.07
CA ARG A 189 -2.55 17.48 -26.43
C ARG A 189 -3.38 18.75 -26.60
N ARG A 190 -4.58 18.80 -26.03
CA ARG A 190 -5.46 19.98 -26.11
C ARG A 190 -4.90 21.16 -25.30
N ASP A 191 -4.37 20.91 -24.12
CA ASP A 191 -3.80 21.93 -23.26
C ASP A 191 -2.45 22.44 -23.80
N SER A 192 -1.70 21.58 -24.49
CA SER A 192 -0.44 21.94 -25.17
C SER A 192 -0.65 22.63 -26.52
N PHE A 193 -1.90 22.78 -26.98
CA PHE A 193 -2.18 23.38 -28.28
C PHE A 193 -1.88 24.88 -28.27
N VAL A 194 -0.84 25.27 -29.00
CA VAL A 194 -0.52 26.67 -29.29
C VAL A 194 -0.89 26.95 -30.76
N PRO A 195 -1.77 27.92 -31.05
CA PRO A 195 -2.12 28.26 -32.42
C PRO A 195 -0.95 28.92 -33.15
N ASP A 196 -0.87 28.72 -34.46
CA ASP A 196 0.19 29.31 -35.32
C ASP A 196 0.24 30.84 -35.25
N VAL A 197 -0.94 31.47 -35.06
CA VAL A 197 -1.07 32.92 -34.90
C VAL A 197 -1.72 33.20 -33.54
N PRO A 198 -1.04 33.93 -32.64
CA PRO A 198 -1.64 34.34 -31.37
C PRO A 198 -2.85 35.23 -31.63
N ALA A 199 -3.97 34.98 -30.94
CA ALA A 199 -5.16 35.82 -31.03
C ALA A 199 -4.91 37.28 -30.57
N LEU A 200 -3.84 37.50 -29.81
CA LEU A 200 -3.38 38.82 -29.36
C LEU A 200 -2.56 39.57 -30.41
N ASP A 201 -2.05 38.88 -31.45
CA ASP A 201 -1.31 39.51 -32.55
C ASP A 201 -2.26 40.16 -33.56
N GLN A 202 -2.92 41.22 -33.10
CA GLN A 202 -3.87 41.99 -33.90
C GLN A 202 -3.17 43.20 -34.51
N LYS A 203 -3.41 43.44 -35.81
CA LYS A 203 -2.88 44.62 -36.51
C LYS A 203 -3.41 45.94 -35.94
N ILE A 204 -4.60 45.91 -35.34
CA ILE A 204 -5.30 47.06 -34.79
C ILE A 204 -5.90 46.63 -33.45
N ILE A 205 -5.60 47.39 -32.40
CA ILE A 205 -6.14 47.23 -31.05
C ILE A 205 -7.05 48.43 -30.78
N GLU A 206 -8.34 48.16 -30.60
CA GLU A 206 -9.32 49.18 -30.24
C GLU A 206 -9.20 49.53 -28.76
N VAL A 207 -9.11 50.83 -28.45
CA VAL A 207 -8.99 51.35 -27.09
C VAL A 207 -9.93 52.51 -26.85
N ASP A 208 -10.49 52.55 -25.65
CA ASP A 208 -11.26 53.68 -25.18
C ASP A 208 -10.39 54.93 -24.96
N PRO A 209 -10.95 56.14 -25.07
CA PRO A 209 -10.22 57.39 -24.87
C PRO A 209 -9.55 57.46 -23.48
N ASP A 210 -10.25 57.04 -22.43
CA ASP A 210 -9.74 57.06 -21.05
C ASP A 210 -8.53 56.11 -20.89
N THR A 211 -8.60 54.91 -21.49
CA THR A 211 -7.47 53.96 -21.48
C THR A 211 -6.26 54.50 -22.25
N LYS A 212 -6.48 55.24 -23.34
CA LYS A 212 -5.40 55.91 -24.08
C LYS A 212 -4.70 56.98 -23.25
N GLU A 213 -5.41 57.68 -22.35
CA GLU A 213 -4.80 58.64 -21.43
C GLU A 213 -3.94 57.95 -20.37
N ILE A 214 -4.43 56.84 -19.80
CA ILE A 214 -3.66 56.02 -18.85
C ILE A 214 -2.36 55.52 -19.51
N LEU A 215 -2.42 55.07 -20.77
CA LEU A 215 -1.24 54.64 -21.53
C LEU A 215 -0.24 55.77 -21.76
N LYS A 216 -0.68 57.03 -21.89
CA LYS A 216 0.22 58.19 -22.00
C LYS A 216 0.93 58.49 -20.68
N LEU A 217 0.26 58.31 -19.54
CA LEU A 217 0.84 58.51 -18.21
C LEU A 217 1.89 57.45 -17.86
N LEU A 218 1.77 56.26 -18.42
CA LEU A 218 2.70 55.14 -18.25
C LEU A 218 3.81 55.12 -19.33
N ASP A 219 3.97 56.20 -20.09
CA ASP A 219 4.96 56.35 -21.18
C ASP A 219 4.79 55.38 -22.38
N PHE A 220 3.64 54.70 -22.52
CA PHE A 220 3.29 53.84 -23.67
C PHE A 220 2.47 54.56 -24.76
N GLY A 221 2.56 55.89 -24.82
CA GLY A 221 1.72 56.71 -25.71
C GLY A 221 1.94 56.49 -27.21
N SER A 222 3.13 55.99 -27.61
CA SER A 222 3.62 55.89 -28.99
C SER A 222 3.39 54.55 -29.69
N LEU A 223 2.60 53.64 -29.11
CA LEU A 223 2.24 52.38 -29.77
C LEU A 223 1.44 52.64 -31.06
N SER A 224 1.92 52.09 -32.18
CA SER A 224 1.44 52.35 -33.54
C SER A 224 0.18 51.57 -33.92
N ASN A 225 -0.12 50.49 -33.21
CA ASN A 225 -1.25 49.58 -33.47
C ASN A 225 -2.52 49.94 -32.68
N LEU A 226 -2.58 51.10 -32.03
CA LEU A 226 -3.74 51.54 -31.24
C LEU A 226 -4.71 52.39 -32.08
N GLN A 227 -6.00 52.05 -32.05
CA GLN A 227 -7.09 52.84 -32.64
C GLN A 227 -8.08 53.26 -31.54
N VAL A 228 -8.33 54.57 -31.41
CA VAL A 228 -9.27 55.08 -30.41
C VAL A 228 -10.70 54.96 -30.93
N THR A 229 -11.55 54.26 -30.19
CA THR A 229 -12.99 54.12 -30.49
C THR A 229 -13.82 55.06 -29.62
N GLN A 230 -14.94 55.56 -30.15
CA GLN A 230 -15.82 56.43 -29.38
C GLN A 230 -16.74 55.60 -28.47
N PRO A 231 -16.94 56.01 -27.20
CA PRO A 231 -17.86 55.31 -26.33
C PRO A 231 -19.28 55.41 -26.87
N THR A 232 -19.97 54.27 -26.92
CA THR A 232 -21.38 54.19 -27.31
C THR A 232 -22.24 54.90 -26.27
N VAL A 233 -22.77 56.07 -26.65
CA VAL A 233 -23.59 56.92 -25.79
C VAL A 233 -24.97 56.28 -25.60
N GLY A 234 -25.42 56.15 -24.35
CA GLY A 234 -26.79 55.69 -24.03
C GLY A 234 -26.96 54.19 -23.81
N ILE A 235 -25.88 53.41 -23.67
CA ILE A 235 -25.97 51.99 -23.28
C ILE A 235 -26.25 51.88 -21.79
N ASN A 236 -27.41 51.29 -21.45
CA ASN A 236 -27.73 50.88 -20.08
C ASN A 236 -27.18 49.46 -19.84
N PHE A 237 -26.03 49.36 -19.18
CA PHE A 237 -25.43 48.07 -18.78
C PHE A 237 -26.16 47.38 -17.62
N LYS A 238 -27.14 48.06 -17.00
CA LYS A 238 -27.89 47.53 -15.86
C LYS A 238 -28.96 46.57 -16.38
N THR A 239 -28.93 45.33 -15.91
CA THR A 239 -30.03 44.38 -16.09
C THR A 239 -31.29 44.93 -15.40
N LEU A 240 -32.41 44.90 -16.11
CA LEU A 240 -33.71 45.27 -15.56
C LEU A 240 -34.02 44.35 -14.37
N HIS A 241 -34.22 44.93 -13.20
CA HIS A 241 -34.59 44.16 -12.01
C HIS A 241 -36.03 43.67 -12.16
N GLY A 242 -36.24 42.36 -12.02
CA GLY A 242 -37.57 41.75 -11.97
C GLY A 242 -38.01 40.94 -13.20
N ALA A 243 -37.12 40.62 -14.14
CA ALA A 243 -37.41 39.63 -15.17
C ALA A 243 -37.01 38.23 -14.67
N ILE A 244 -37.99 37.48 -14.13
CA ILE A 244 -38.00 36.02 -14.00
C ILE A 244 -39.03 35.50 -15.01
#